data_AF-A0A285NVZ6-F1
#
_entry.id   AF-A0A285NVZ6-F1
#
_cell.length_a   1.000
_cell.length_b   1.000
_cell.length_c   1.000
_cell.angle_alpha   90.00
_cell.angle_beta   90.00
_cell.angle_gamma   90.00
#
_symmetry.space_group_name_H-M   'P 1'
#
loop_
_entity.id
_entity.type
_entity.pdbx_description
1 polymer ?
#
loop_
_entity_poly.entity_id
_entity_poly.type
_entity_poly.pdbx_seq_one_letter_code
_entity_poly.pdbx_strand_id
1 'polypeptide(L)'
;MRIDVRNLEPPQPMIRIAQALEKLSKDDVLEVLGSRPFTHLLPKLSEMGYQYELKETEEGYLLRIWYGGEVKEVKEQEYDKELEFNIDENTNVGELLKRVPEALGVLIKYGFTPLKNPLLRKILPYTVTLGQAKKIRRLSDEKFQEMLKELRELIKK
;
A
#
# COMPACT_ATOMS: atom_id res chain seq x y z
N MET A 1 -14.84 15.26 -15.70
CA MET A 1 -15.24 13.89 -15.27
C MET A 1 -15.01 13.74 -13.76
N ARG A 2 -15.85 13.00 -13.03
CA ARG A 2 -15.66 12.77 -11.58
C ARG A 2 -15.74 11.28 -11.23
N ILE A 3 -14.85 10.82 -10.36
CA ILE A 3 -14.80 9.45 -9.83
C ILE A 3 -14.62 9.44 -8.31
N ASP A 4 -15.20 8.44 -7.64
CA ASP A 4 -15.06 8.21 -6.20
C ASP A 4 -14.32 6.89 -5.97
N VAL A 5 -13.23 6.94 -5.21
CA VAL A 5 -12.38 5.78 -4.88
C VAL A 5 -12.24 5.58 -3.37
N ARG A 6 -13.03 6.27 -2.53
CA ARG A 6 -12.94 6.20 -1.06
C ARG A 6 -13.18 4.80 -0.50
N ASN A 7 -14.06 4.04 -1.14
CA ASN A 7 -14.48 2.70 -0.72
C ASN A 7 -13.73 1.56 -1.44
N LEU A 8 -12.69 1.88 -2.21
CA LEU A 8 -11.97 0.90 -3.02
C LEU A 8 -10.69 0.46 -2.32
N GLU A 9 -10.52 -0.84 -2.16
CA GLU A 9 -9.27 -1.41 -1.64
C GLU A 9 -8.14 -1.35 -2.69
N PRO A 10 -6.88 -1.13 -2.28
CA PRO A 10 -5.75 -1.20 -3.21
C PRO A 10 -5.70 -2.54 -3.96
N PRO A 11 -5.34 -2.56 -5.26
CA PRO A 11 -4.91 -1.46 -6.12
C PRO A 11 -6.06 -0.77 -6.90
N GLN A 12 -7.32 -1.06 -6.58
CA GLN A 12 -8.48 -0.63 -7.37
C GLN A 12 -8.59 0.90 -7.57
N PRO A 13 -8.28 1.77 -6.58
CA PRO A 13 -8.26 3.21 -6.79
C PRO A 13 -7.36 3.62 -7.97
N MET A 14 -6.15 3.06 -8.06
CA MET A 14 -5.19 3.43 -9.08
C MET A 14 -5.62 2.98 -10.47
N ILE A 15 -6.15 1.76 -10.59
CA ILE A 15 -6.66 1.24 -11.87
C ILE A 15 -7.78 2.14 -12.39
N ARG A 16 -8.71 2.54 -11.51
CA ARG A 16 -9.84 3.39 -11.88
C ARG A 16 -9.40 4.79 -12.30
N ILE A 17 -8.40 5.36 -11.63
CA ILE A 17 -7.84 6.66 -11.98
C ILE A 17 -7.10 6.58 -13.31
N ALA A 18 -6.28 5.55 -13.54
CA ALA A 18 -5.57 5.35 -14.81
C ALA A 18 -6.54 5.26 -15.99
N GLN A 19 -7.58 4.41 -15.89
CA GLN A 19 -8.62 4.27 -16.92
C GLN A 19 -9.39 5.56 -17.18
N ALA A 20 -9.53 6.42 -16.16
CA ALA A 20 -10.18 7.72 -16.28
C ALA A 20 -9.25 8.72 -17.00
N LEU A 21 -7.95 8.72 -16.68
CA LEU A 21 -6.96 9.55 -17.36
C LEU A 21 -6.82 9.18 -18.84
N GLU A 22 -6.85 7.89 -19.19
CA GLU A 22 -6.82 7.44 -20.59
C GLU A 22 -8.00 7.96 -21.44
N LYS A 23 -9.13 8.28 -20.79
CA LYS A 23 -10.34 8.79 -21.43
C LYS A 23 -10.49 10.30 -21.33
N LEU A 24 -9.54 10.97 -20.68
CA LEU A 24 -9.63 12.40 -20.42
C LEU A 24 -9.21 13.19 -21.68
N SER A 25 -10.08 14.10 -22.13
CA SER A 25 -9.75 15.03 -23.23
C SER A 25 -8.78 16.11 -22.75
N LYS A 26 -8.06 16.77 -23.68
CA LYS A 26 -7.09 17.83 -23.33
C LYS A 26 -7.69 19.03 -22.59
N ASP A 27 -8.97 19.31 -22.83
CA ASP A 27 -9.71 20.42 -22.20
C ASP A 27 -10.52 19.99 -20.97
N ASP A 28 -10.49 18.70 -20.61
CA ASP A 28 -11.26 18.15 -19.51
C ASP A 28 -10.48 18.10 -18.19
N VAL A 29 -11.21 18.23 -17.08
CA VAL A 29 -10.69 18.04 -15.73
C VAL A 29 -11.24 16.73 -15.14
N LEU A 30 -10.36 15.90 -14.58
CA LEU A 30 -10.71 14.72 -13.79
C LEU A 30 -10.70 15.05 -12.31
N GLU A 31 -11.83 14.85 -11.64
CA GLU A 31 -11.99 15.00 -10.20
C GLU A 31 -12.07 13.62 -9.53
N VAL A 32 -11.21 13.38 -8.54
CA VAL A 32 -11.09 12.10 -7.83
C VAL A 32 -11.29 12.35 -6.35
N LEU A 33 -12.26 11.67 -5.74
CA LEU A 33 -12.44 11.65 -4.29
C LEU A 33 -11.77 10.43 -3.68
N GLY A 34 -10.84 10.65 -2.73
CA GLY A 34 -10.10 9.61 -2.03
C GLY A 34 -10.21 9.74 -0.52
N SER A 35 -10.12 8.61 0.18
CA SER A 35 -10.15 8.55 1.65
C SER A 35 -8.79 8.91 2.27
N ARG A 36 -7.74 8.99 1.45
CA ARG A 36 -6.37 9.31 1.83
C ARG A 36 -5.72 10.20 0.77
N PRO A 37 -4.68 10.96 1.11
CA PRO A 37 -4.01 11.81 0.13
C PRO A 37 -3.36 10.94 -0.96
N PHE A 38 -3.48 11.36 -2.22
CA PHE A 38 -3.00 10.62 -3.40
C PHE A 38 -1.47 10.69 -3.58
N THR A 39 -0.72 10.67 -2.49
CA THR A 39 0.71 11.01 -2.42
C THR A 39 1.57 10.36 -3.49
N HIS A 40 1.36 9.08 -3.80
CA HIS A 40 2.13 8.36 -4.83
C HIS A 40 1.71 8.64 -6.27
N LEU A 41 0.47 9.09 -6.47
CA LEU A 41 -0.06 9.37 -7.80
C LEU A 41 0.41 10.75 -8.28
N LEU A 42 0.51 11.73 -7.38
CA LEU A 42 0.84 13.12 -7.74
C LEU A 42 2.16 13.25 -8.53
N PRO A 43 3.28 12.63 -8.14
CA PRO A 43 4.52 12.71 -8.91
C PRO A 43 4.38 12.12 -10.31
N LYS A 44 3.69 10.98 -10.44
CA LYS A 44 3.44 10.31 -11.72
C LYS A 44 2.59 11.16 -12.65
N LEU A 45 1.62 11.91 -12.11
CA LEU A 45 0.83 12.85 -12.91
C LEU A 45 1.73 13.94 -13.52
N SER A 46 2.63 14.51 -12.71
CA SER A 46 3.62 15.49 -13.20
C SER A 46 4.54 14.88 -14.26
N GLU A 47 5.08 13.68 -14.04
CA GLU A 47 5.90 12.94 -15.02
C GLU A 47 5.16 12.71 -16.34
N MET A 48 3.85 12.44 -16.27
CA MET A 48 2.98 12.20 -17.42
C MET A 48 2.49 13.51 -18.09
N GLY A 49 2.91 14.68 -17.63
CA GLY A 49 2.52 15.98 -18.19
C GLY A 49 1.13 16.46 -17.76
N TYR A 50 0.57 15.90 -16.69
CA TYR A 50 -0.65 16.38 -16.08
C TYR A 50 -0.34 17.39 -14.98
N GLN A 51 -1.19 18.41 -14.90
CA GLN A 51 -1.26 19.29 -13.74
C GLN A 51 -2.35 18.79 -12.80
N TYR A 52 -2.18 19.10 -11.52
CA TYR A 52 -3.14 18.71 -10.50
C TYR A 52 -3.29 19.74 -9.38
N GLU A 53 -4.43 19.67 -8.69
CA GLU A 53 -4.73 20.37 -7.45
C GLU A 53 -5.29 19.37 -6.43
N LEU A 54 -4.70 19.32 -5.24
CA LEU A 54 -5.20 18.50 -4.13
C LEU A 54 -5.79 19.41 -3.05
N LYS A 55 -7.03 19.13 -2.64
CA LYS A 55 -7.72 19.83 -1.57
C LYS A 55 -8.24 18.85 -0.53
N GLU A 56 -7.98 19.14 0.74
CA GLU A 56 -8.61 18.44 1.87
C GLU A 56 -10.03 18.97 2.10
N THR A 57 -10.96 18.06 2.36
CA THR A 57 -12.39 18.32 2.54
C THR A 57 -12.91 17.51 3.72
N GLU A 58 -14.10 17.84 4.24
CA GLU A 58 -14.73 17.07 5.32
C GLU A 58 -14.98 15.60 4.94
N GLU A 59 -15.04 15.31 3.64
CA GLU A 59 -15.33 14.00 3.08
C GLU A 59 -14.08 13.19 2.66
N GLY A 60 -12.87 13.73 2.91
CA GLY A 60 -11.58 13.15 2.49
C GLY A 60 -10.79 14.12 1.61
N TYR A 61 -10.16 13.62 0.55
CA TYR A 61 -9.30 14.39 -0.34
C TYR A 61 -9.89 14.48 -1.74
N LEU A 62 -10.02 15.69 -2.27
CA LEU A 62 -10.40 15.98 -3.64
C LEU A 62 -9.15 16.28 -4.47
N LEU A 63 -8.86 15.41 -5.44
CA LEU A 63 -7.80 15.60 -6.41
C LEU A 63 -8.40 15.99 -7.76
N ARG A 64 -7.97 17.13 -8.32
CA ARG A 64 -8.37 17.60 -9.64
C ARG A 64 -7.17 17.49 -10.56
N ILE A 65 -7.33 16.94 -11.76
CA ILE A 65 -6.25 16.64 -12.70
C ILE A 65 -6.65 17.17 -14.08
N TRP A 66 -5.76 17.86 -14.77
CA TRP A 66 -5.98 18.38 -16.12
C TRP A 66 -4.69 18.36 -16.96
N TYR A 67 -4.81 18.43 -18.28
CA TYR A 67 -3.65 18.39 -19.16
C TYR A 67 -2.83 19.69 -19.01
N GLY A 68 -1.56 19.56 -18.58
CA GLY A 68 -0.66 20.68 -18.36
C GLY A 68 0.29 20.81 -19.53
N GLY A 69 0.00 21.67 -20.50
CA GLY A 69 0.77 21.80 -21.74
C GLY A 69 2.27 22.12 -21.58
N GLU A 70 2.77 22.42 -20.38
CA GLU A 70 4.19 22.66 -20.08
C GLU A 70 4.58 22.12 -18.69
N VAL A 71 5.65 21.32 -18.68
CA VAL A 71 6.25 20.71 -17.48
C VAL A 71 6.90 21.80 -16.64
N LYS A 72 6.45 21.99 -15.40
CA LYS A 72 7.19 22.77 -14.39
C LYS A 72 7.98 21.83 -13.51
N GLU A 73 9.28 22.11 -13.35
CA GLU A 73 10.19 21.46 -12.42
C GLU A 73 9.57 21.41 -11.02
N VAL A 74 9.32 20.19 -10.53
CA VAL A 74 8.84 19.95 -9.17
C VAL A 74 10.05 19.63 -8.32
N LYS A 75 10.27 20.45 -7.29
CA LYS A 75 11.35 20.29 -6.32
C LYS A 75 11.21 18.94 -5.62
N GLU A 76 12.29 18.19 -5.73
CA GLU A 76 12.54 16.91 -5.07
C GLU A 76 12.39 17.05 -3.55
N GLN A 77 11.40 16.38 -2.97
CA GLN A 77 11.40 16.05 -1.56
C GLN A 77 10.48 14.85 -1.27
N GLU A 78 11.16 13.74 -0.99
CA GLU A 78 10.72 12.50 -0.32
C GLU A 78 9.65 11.63 -1.01
N TYR A 79 10.12 10.96 -2.07
CA TYR A 79 9.51 9.79 -2.69
C TYR A 79 9.66 8.56 -1.78
N ASP A 80 8.60 8.18 -1.06
CA ASP A 80 8.54 6.83 -0.48
C ASP A 80 8.10 5.83 -1.56
N LYS A 81 8.83 4.71 -1.61
CA LYS A 81 8.91 3.76 -2.71
C LYS A 81 7.61 2.97 -2.86
N GLU A 82 7.22 2.75 -4.12
CA GLU A 82 6.43 1.64 -4.67
C GLU A 82 5.37 0.98 -3.76
N LEU A 83 4.08 1.24 -4.04
CA LEU A 83 2.94 0.33 -3.79
C LEU A 83 3.18 -0.67 -2.64
N GLU A 84 3.29 -0.16 -1.41
CA GLU A 84 3.71 -0.95 -0.26
C GLU A 84 2.77 -2.14 -0.06
N PHE A 85 3.30 -3.36 -0.18
CA PHE A 85 2.74 -4.52 0.48
C PHE A 85 2.81 -4.24 1.99
N ASN A 86 1.75 -3.60 2.51
CA ASN A 86 1.71 -3.18 3.91
C ASN A 86 1.49 -4.40 4.80
N ILE A 87 2.54 -4.80 5.52
CA ILE A 87 2.45 -5.88 6.50
C ILE A 87 1.79 -5.31 7.77
N ASP A 88 0.63 -5.86 8.12
CA ASP A 88 -0.14 -5.51 9.31
C ASP A 88 -0.75 -6.75 9.98
N GLU A 89 -1.61 -6.55 10.98
CA GLU A 89 -2.25 -7.67 11.70
C GLU A 89 -3.21 -8.52 10.86
N ASN A 90 -3.71 -7.98 9.74
CA ASN A 90 -4.63 -8.67 8.85
C ASN A 90 -3.89 -9.46 7.75
N THR A 91 -2.59 -9.24 7.62
CA THR A 91 -1.76 -9.95 6.66
C THR A 91 -1.75 -11.46 6.95
N ASN A 92 -2.11 -12.26 5.94
CA ASN A 92 -2.05 -13.72 6.01
C ASN A 92 -0.58 -14.18 6.04
N VAL A 93 -0.24 -15.08 6.98
CA VAL A 93 1.16 -15.49 7.20
C VAL A 93 1.71 -16.27 5.99
N GLY A 94 0.88 -17.06 5.31
CA GLY A 94 1.26 -17.79 4.11
C GLY A 94 1.53 -16.88 2.93
N GLU A 95 0.65 -15.91 2.70
CA GLU A 95 0.84 -14.89 1.65
C GLU A 95 2.08 -14.01 1.89
N LEU A 96 2.37 -13.69 3.16
CA LEU A 96 3.62 -13.03 3.55
C LEU A 96 4.83 -13.87 3.16
N LEU A 97 4.88 -15.14 3.58
CA LEU A 97 6.02 -16.02 3.30
C LEU A 97 6.22 -16.34 1.82
N LYS A 98 5.15 -16.29 1.03
CA LYS A 98 5.22 -16.44 -0.42
C LYS A 98 5.87 -15.23 -1.10
N ARG A 99 5.57 -14.02 -0.61
CA ARG A 99 6.13 -12.76 -1.14
C ARG A 99 7.52 -12.46 -0.59
N VAL A 100 7.75 -12.74 0.69
CA VAL A 100 8.98 -12.45 1.42
C VAL A 100 9.44 -13.72 2.15
N PRO A 101 10.11 -14.67 1.45
CA PRO A 101 10.61 -15.90 2.07
C PRO A 101 11.51 -15.68 3.29
N GLU A 102 12.24 -14.56 3.33
CA GLU A 102 13.13 -14.12 4.40
C GLU A 102 12.37 -13.83 5.70
N ALA A 103 11.08 -13.49 5.61
CA ALA A 103 10.20 -13.27 6.77
C ALA A 103 10.12 -14.50 7.69
N LEU A 104 10.40 -15.70 7.17
CA LEU A 104 10.45 -16.93 7.96
C LEU A 104 11.43 -16.81 9.14
N GLY A 105 12.59 -16.21 8.93
CA GLY A 105 13.60 -16.03 9.97
C GLY A 105 13.08 -15.14 11.11
N VAL A 106 12.45 -14.03 10.75
CA VAL A 106 11.83 -13.09 11.69
C VAL A 106 10.70 -13.79 12.46
N LEU A 107 9.79 -14.47 11.78
CA LEU A 107 8.70 -15.19 12.44
C LEU A 107 9.23 -16.24 13.45
N ILE A 108 10.26 -17.00 13.07
CA ILE A 108 10.87 -17.97 13.99
C ILE A 108 11.49 -17.28 15.22
N LYS A 109 12.19 -16.14 15.03
CA LYS A 109 12.78 -15.33 16.11
C LYS A 109 11.72 -14.86 17.11
N TYR A 110 10.53 -14.50 16.66
CA TYR A 110 9.41 -14.08 17.52
C TYR A 110 8.55 -15.25 18.05
N GLY A 111 8.98 -16.48 17.84
CA GLY A 111 8.42 -17.66 18.48
C GLY A 111 7.39 -18.43 17.66
N PHE A 112 7.27 -18.16 16.36
CA PHE A 112 6.48 -18.98 15.41
C PHE A 112 7.26 -20.25 15.01
N THR A 113 7.72 -21.00 16.01
CA THR A 113 8.61 -22.17 15.86
C THR A 113 8.03 -23.35 15.07
N PRO A 114 6.70 -23.60 14.99
CA PRO A 114 6.16 -24.67 14.13
C PRO A 114 6.54 -24.52 12.66
N LEU A 115 6.85 -23.29 12.22
CA LEU A 115 7.28 -22.99 10.85
C LEU A 115 8.68 -23.52 10.50
N LYS A 116 9.46 -23.94 11.49
CA LYS A 116 10.72 -24.66 11.26
C LYS A 116 10.48 -25.98 10.54
N ASN A 117 9.36 -26.65 10.80
CA ASN A 117 9.02 -27.91 10.15
C ASN A 117 8.56 -27.64 8.70
N PRO A 118 9.24 -28.20 7.67
CA PRO A 118 8.90 -27.95 6.27
C PRO A 118 7.47 -28.34 5.87
N LEU A 119 6.89 -29.38 6.49
CA LEU A 119 5.52 -29.80 6.20
C LEU A 119 4.52 -28.80 6.78
N LEU A 120 4.68 -28.44 8.05
CA LEU A 120 3.79 -27.49 8.73
C LEU A 120 3.86 -26.10 8.07
N ARG A 121 5.05 -25.69 7.62
CA ARG A 121 5.27 -24.43 6.89
C ARG A 121 4.51 -24.33 5.57
N LYS A 122 4.14 -25.45 4.94
CA LYS A 122 3.33 -25.45 3.71
C LYS A 122 1.83 -25.30 3.97
N ILE A 123 1.38 -25.50 5.22
CA ILE A 123 -0.04 -25.62 5.56
C ILE A 123 -0.45 -24.53 6.55
N LEU A 124 0.16 -24.50 7.73
CA LEU A 124 -0.27 -23.64 8.84
C LEU A 124 -0.25 -22.13 8.53
N PRO A 125 0.73 -21.58 7.79
CA PRO A 125 0.74 -20.15 7.50
C PRO A 125 -0.51 -19.63 6.79
N TYR A 126 -1.11 -20.45 5.92
CA TYR A 126 -2.27 -20.04 5.14
C TYR A 126 -3.56 -19.99 5.95
N THR A 127 -3.58 -20.58 7.15
CA THR A 127 -4.79 -20.68 7.98
C THR A 127 -4.95 -19.52 8.96
N VAL A 128 -3.96 -18.62 9.08
CA VAL A 128 -3.96 -17.55 10.07
C VAL A 128 -3.39 -16.23 9.55
N THR A 129 -3.83 -15.13 10.15
CA THR A 129 -3.20 -13.80 10.00
C THR A 129 -2.14 -13.56 11.08
N LEU A 130 -1.28 -12.55 10.90
CA LEU A 130 -0.30 -12.14 11.92
C LEU A 130 -0.97 -11.78 13.26
N GLY A 131 -2.12 -11.11 13.24
CA GLY A 131 -2.89 -10.77 14.45
C GLY A 131 -3.46 -11.99 15.15
N GLN A 132 -3.95 -12.99 14.41
CA GLN A 132 -4.37 -14.26 15.00
C GLN A 132 -3.18 -15.03 15.59
N ALA A 133 -2.05 -15.03 14.88
CA ALA A 133 -0.82 -15.68 15.31
C ALA A 133 -0.27 -15.05 16.61
N LYS A 134 -0.34 -13.71 16.74
CA LYS A 134 -0.04 -12.98 17.99
C LYS A 134 -0.87 -13.48 19.17
N LYS A 135 -2.19 -13.63 18.99
CA LYS A 135 -3.10 -14.13 20.03
C LYS A 135 -2.76 -15.56 20.45
N ILE A 136 -2.51 -16.45 19.49
CA ILE A 136 -2.11 -17.84 19.74
C ILE A 136 -0.79 -17.89 20.54
N ARG A 137 0.19 -17.05 20.18
CA ARG A 137 1.50 -17.02 20.85
C ARG A 137 1.49 -16.23 22.17
N ARG A 138 0.39 -15.52 22.48
CA ARG A 138 0.31 -14.53 23.58
C ARG A 138 1.47 -13.54 23.52
N LEU A 139 1.78 -13.06 22.32
CA LEU A 139 2.82 -12.06 22.11
C LEU A 139 2.32 -10.68 22.55
N SER A 140 3.14 -9.93 23.30
CA SER A 140 2.80 -8.57 23.74
C SER A 140 2.70 -7.62 22.54
N ASP A 141 1.92 -6.56 22.68
CA ASP A 141 1.78 -5.51 21.66
C ASP A 141 3.12 -4.92 21.25
N GLU A 142 3.98 -4.60 22.21
CA GLU A 142 5.32 -4.05 21.96
C GLU A 142 6.15 -4.98 21.08
N LYS A 143 6.27 -6.27 21.46
CA LYS A 143 7.02 -7.26 20.68
C LYS A 143 6.40 -7.53 19.32
N PHE A 144 5.08 -7.43 19.21
CA PHE A 144 4.38 -7.58 17.94
C PHE A 144 4.67 -6.40 16.99
N GLN A 145 4.69 -5.17 17.51
CA GLN A 145 5.06 -3.98 16.72
C GLN A 145 6.53 -4.02 16.29
N GLU A 146 7.43 -4.45 17.18
CA GLU A 146 8.84 -4.68 16.82
C GLU A 146 8.96 -5.70 15.68
N MET A 147 8.23 -6.81 15.76
CA MET A 147 8.20 -7.81 14.69
C MET A 147 7.67 -7.24 13.38
N LEU A 148 6.55 -6.51 13.39
CA LEU A 148 5.99 -5.89 12.18
C LEU A 148 6.99 -4.92 11.55
N LYS A 149 7.70 -4.14 12.37
CA LYS A 149 8.77 -3.26 11.90
C LYS A 149 9.88 -4.06 11.21
N GLU A 150 10.40 -5.11 11.85
CA GLU A 150 11.44 -5.96 11.23
C GLU A 150 10.97 -6.60 9.91
N LEU A 151 9.71 -7.03 9.83
CA LEU A 151 9.13 -7.58 8.61
C LEU A 151 9.01 -6.54 7.49
N ARG A 152 8.62 -5.30 7.82
CA ARG A 152 8.51 -4.21 6.84
C ARG A 152 9.87 -3.78 6.28
N GLU A 153 10.91 -3.80 7.11
CA GLU A 153 12.29 -3.51 6.65
C GLU A 153 12.82 -4.54 5.65
N LEU A 154 12.24 -5.75 5.58
CA LEU A 154 12.59 -6.74 4.55
C LEU A 154 12.05 -6.38 3.17
N ILE A 155 11.00 -5.56 3.08
CA ILE A 155 10.40 -5.14 1.80
C ILE A 155 11.09 -3.88 1.25
N LYS A 156 11.72 -3.08 2.12
CA LYS A 156 12.38 -1.82 1.74
C LYS A 156 13.75 -2.00 1.06
N LYS A 157 14.27 -3.23 1.02
CA LYS A 157 15.54 -3.59 0.37
C LYS A 157 15.32 -3.97 -1.08
#